data_AF-A0A8J8F815-F1
#
_entry.id   AF-A0A8J8F815-F1
#
_cell.length_a   1.000
_cell.length_b   1.000
_cell.length_c   1.000
_cell.angle_alpha   90.00
_cell.angle_beta   90.00
_cell.angle_gamma   90.00
#
_symmetry.space_group_name_H-M   'P 1'
#
loop_
_entity.id
_entity.type
_entity.pdbx_description
1 polymer ?
#
loop_
_entity_poly.entity_id
_entity_poly.type
_entity_poly.pdbx_seq_one_letter_code
_entity_poly.pdbx_strand_id
1 'polypeptide(L)'
;MPGAKPLPEYDLASISVYDGDTLVEISIEDVGEYHGGICVCGGCAFRATQLGISEIWGDEIPARADLRIISKLPTPGSRDCFQYVTGTGSGIETKTKGEYKIILPDGTEVTNMTNKNLKKVSKSNTPDNFRFDVCRKSTGECFEVVVKEGVFPDDYFELRKKVKYGENATSEERALFKSEWEDTRDKFLTLPDWELFEGVDEPEEPFPVGGAIFFSILVIGLGLLLGLSLRGKAR
;
A
#
# COMPACT_ATOMS: atom_id res chain seq x y z
N MET A 1 -12.43 -6.99 -12.55
CA MET A 1 -13.02 -8.29 -12.94
C MET A 1 -14.29 -8.02 -13.76
N PRO A 2 -14.62 -8.79 -14.82
CA PRO A 2 -15.83 -8.53 -15.61
C PRO A 2 -17.09 -8.50 -14.74
N GLY A 3 -17.90 -7.45 -14.92
CA GLY A 3 -19.13 -7.23 -14.16
C GLY A 3 -18.93 -6.82 -12.70
N ALA A 4 -17.71 -6.47 -12.28
CA ALA A 4 -17.45 -6.05 -10.90
C ALA A 4 -18.22 -4.78 -10.53
N LYS A 5 -18.54 -4.61 -9.24
CA LYS A 5 -19.12 -3.37 -8.70
C LYS A 5 -18.20 -2.17 -8.98
N PRO A 6 -18.75 -0.94 -9.09
CA PRO A 6 -17.96 0.28 -9.20
C PRO A 6 -16.90 0.38 -8.10
N LEU A 7 -15.86 1.19 -8.32
CA LEU A 7 -14.89 1.48 -7.27
C LEU A 7 -15.59 2.24 -6.14
N PRO A 8 -15.18 2.03 -4.87
CA PRO A 8 -15.61 2.88 -3.77
C PRO A 8 -15.09 4.31 -3.98
N GLU A 9 -15.59 5.24 -3.18
CA GLU A 9 -14.87 6.50 -2.99
C GLU A 9 -13.58 6.22 -2.21
N TYR A 10 -12.47 6.79 -2.65
CA TYR A 10 -11.16 6.70 -2.02
C TYR A 10 -10.40 8.00 -2.24
N ASP A 11 -9.45 8.27 -1.35
CA ASP A 11 -8.54 9.41 -1.44
C ASP A 11 -7.12 8.89 -1.28
N LEU A 12 -6.48 8.59 -2.41
CA LEU A 12 -5.09 8.13 -2.46
C LEU A 12 -4.24 9.23 -3.06
N ALA A 13 -3.18 9.61 -2.34
CA ALA A 13 -2.17 10.52 -2.87
C ALA A 13 -1.52 9.96 -4.14
N SER A 14 -1.03 10.83 -5.01
CA SER A 14 -0.20 10.43 -6.14
C SER A 14 1.19 9.96 -5.68
N ILE A 15 1.84 9.12 -6.49
CA ILE A 15 3.27 8.84 -6.37
C ILE A 15 4.03 9.95 -7.10
N SER A 16 4.83 10.72 -6.38
CA SER A 16 5.69 11.76 -6.94
C SER A 16 7.08 11.19 -7.27
N VAL A 17 7.57 11.43 -8.49
CA VAL A 17 8.92 11.04 -8.91
C VAL A 17 9.53 12.12 -9.80
N TYR A 18 10.84 12.34 -9.71
CA TYR A 18 11.57 13.16 -10.68
C TYR A 18 11.98 12.33 -11.89
N ASP A 19 11.43 12.65 -13.06
CA ASP A 19 11.88 12.10 -14.35
C ASP A 19 12.83 13.08 -15.04
N GLY A 20 14.14 12.89 -14.83
CA GLY A 20 15.13 13.94 -15.05
C GLY A 20 14.84 15.13 -14.12
N ASP A 21 14.75 16.34 -14.67
CA ASP A 21 14.43 17.55 -13.90
C ASP A 21 12.91 17.82 -13.81
N THR A 22 12.07 16.92 -14.31
CA THR A 22 10.61 17.09 -14.36
C THR A 22 9.96 16.31 -13.24
N LEU A 23 9.24 17.01 -12.36
CA LEU A 23 8.36 16.35 -11.39
C LEU A 23 7.17 15.73 -12.13
N VAL A 24 6.95 14.43 -11.90
CA VAL A 24 5.79 13.69 -12.41
C VAL A 24 5.02 13.16 -11.22
N GLU A 25 3.72 13.40 -11.22
CA GLU A 25 2.78 12.83 -10.26
C GLU A 25 2.00 11.72 -10.97
N ILE A 26 1.99 10.54 -10.38
CA ILE A 26 1.35 9.34 -10.92
C ILE A 26 0.19 8.98 -10.01
N SER A 27 -1.04 9.13 -10.49
CA SER A 27 -2.22 8.70 -9.75
C SER A 27 -2.50 7.21 -9.96
N ILE A 28 -3.36 6.63 -9.11
CA ILE A 28 -3.81 5.25 -9.30
C ILE A 28 -4.70 5.11 -10.55
N GLU A 29 -5.39 6.17 -10.95
CA GLU A 29 -6.17 6.25 -12.19
C GLU A 29 -5.26 6.18 -13.41
N ASP A 30 -4.10 6.85 -13.42
CA ASP A 30 -3.13 6.78 -14.51
C ASP A 30 -2.66 5.33 -14.73
N VAL A 31 -2.33 4.65 -13.63
CA VAL A 31 -1.98 3.22 -13.64
C VAL A 31 -3.17 2.36 -14.09
N GLY A 32 -4.37 2.71 -13.63
CA GLY A 32 -5.62 2.09 -14.03
C GLY A 32 -5.86 2.19 -15.53
N GLU A 33 -5.71 3.38 -16.13
CA GLU A 33 -5.86 3.60 -17.57
C GLU A 33 -4.83 2.80 -18.36
N TYR A 34 -3.57 2.83 -17.93
CA TYR A 34 -2.49 2.05 -18.56
C TYR A 34 -2.76 0.53 -18.54
N HIS A 35 -3.28 0.02 -17.42
CA HIS A 35 -3.57 -1.40 -17.25
C HIS A 35 -4.89 -1.84 -17.91
N GLY A 36 -5.88 -0.93 -18.03
CA GLY A 36 -7.26 -1.22 -18.43
C GLY A 36 -8.25 -1.39 -17.27
N GLY A 37 -7.91 -0.86 -16.10
CA GLY A 37 -8.77 -0.72 -14.92
C GLY A 37 -8.05 -1.05 -13.61
N ILE A 38 -8.51 -0.51 -12.49
CA ILE A 38 -7.91 -0.78 -11.18
C ILE A 38 -8.30 -2.19 -10.70
N CYS A 39 -7.29 -3.03 -10.45
CA CYS A 39 -7.44 -4.40 -9.96
C CYS A 39 -6.74 -4.59 -8.62
N VAL A 40 -7.06 -5.67 -7.89
CA VAL A 40 -6.41 -6.03 -6.61
C VAL A 40 -4.88 -5.90 -6.68
N CYS A 41 -4.26 -6.48 -7.71
CA CYS A 41 -2.80 -6.48 -7.84
C CYS A 41 -2.22 -5.09 -8.17
N GLY A 42 -2.98 -4.25 -8.89
CA GLY A 42 -2.58 -2.89 -9.24
C GLY A 42 -2.68 -1.95 -8.04
N GLY A 43 -3.81 -1.99 -7.32
CA GLY A 43 -3.98 -1.20 -6.09
C GLY A 43 -2.98 -1.58 -5.01
N CYS A 44 -2.76 -2.88 -4.80
CA CYS A 44 -1.73 -3.38 -3.91
C CYS A 44 -0.32 -2.88 -4.29
N ALA A 45 0.06 -3.01 -5.57
CA ALA A 45 1.37 -2.55 -6.05
C ALA A 45 1.54 -1.03 -5.91
N PHE A 46 0.48 -0.25 -6.15
CA PHE A 46 0.50 1.20 -6.01
C PHE A 46 0.76 1.60 -4.56
N ARG A 47 -0.04 1.06 -3.63
CA ARG A 47 0.11 1.29 -2.18
C ARG A 47 1.46 0.84 -1.64
N ALA A 48 1.93 -0.33 -2.07
CA ALA A 48 3.26 -0.82 -1.70
C ALA A 48 4.37 0.12 -2.21
N THR A 49 4.20 0.71 -3.38
CA THR A 49 5.17 1.69 -3.89
C THR A 49 5.17 2.97 -3.05
N GLN A 50 3.99 3.46 -2.64
CA GLN A 50 3.89 4.64 -1.77
C GLN A 50 4.61 4.42 -0.44
N LEU A 51 4.29 3.32 0.24
CA LEU A 51 4.92 2.95 1.50
C LEU A 51 6.44 2.76 1.36
N GLY A 52 6.87 2.00 0.35
CA GLY A 52 8.31 1.78 0.15
C GLY A 52 9.09 3.05 -0.18
N ILE A 53 8.46 4.03 -0.86
CA ILE A 53 9.07 5.34 -1.09
C ILE A 53 9.14 6.13 0.22
N SER A 54 8.06 6.20 1.01
CA SER A 54 8.05 6.96 2.26
C SER A 54 9.08 6.44 3.26
N GLU A 55 9.27 5.12 3.34
CA GLU A 55 10.23 4.52 4.26
C GLU A 55 11.69 4.80 3.88
N ILE A 56 12.01 4.84 2.58
CA ILE A 56 13.40 4.97 2.11
C ILE A 56 13.79 6.42 1.88
N TRP A 57 12.86 7.26 1.43
CA TRP A 57 13.13 8.66 1.09
C TRP A 57 12.55 9.65 2.11
N GLY A 58 11.61 9.24 2.97
CA GLY A 58 10.91 10.17 3.87
C GLY A 58 10.20 11.25 3.06
N ASP A 59 10.58 12.50 3.29
CA ASP A 59 10.05 13.67 2.58
C ASP A 59 10.75 13.94 1.23
N GLU A 60 11.85 13.23 0.90
CA GLU A 60 12.55 13.38 -0.38
C GLU A 60 11.73 12.76 -1.52
N ILE A 61 11.60 13.46 -2.65
CA ILE A 61 10.98 12.90 -3.85
C ILE A 61 12.04 12.10 -4.62
N PRO A 62 11.86 10.79 -4.85
CA PRO A 62 12.85 9.97 -5.54
C PRO A 62 13.04 10.39 -6.99
N ALA A 63 14.29 10.38 -7.45
CA ALA A 63 14.58 10.35 -8.88
C ALA A 63 14.16 9.00 -9.46
N ARG A 64 13.39 9.00 -10.55
CA ARG A 64 12.90 7.77 -11.21
C ARG A 64 14.04 6.84 -11.60
N ALA A 65 15.18 7.38 -12.04
CA ALA A 65 16.38 6.61 -12.37
C ALA A 65 16.98 5.85 -11.19
N ASP A 66 16.72 6.32 -9.96
CA ASP A 66 17.25 5.78 -8.72
C ASP A 66 16.30 4.78 -8.05
N LEU A 67 15.07 4.64 -8.57
CA LEU A 67 14.11 3.64 -8.12
C LEU A 67 14.45 2.26 -8.70
N ARG A 68 14.51 1.26 -7.82
CA ARG A 68 14.44 -0.16 -8.18
C ARG A 68 13.28 -0.81 -7.44
N ILE A 69 12.48 -1.58 -8.17
CA ILE A 69 11.39 -2.38 -7.60
C ILE A 69 11.60 -3.86 -7.96
N ILE A 70 11.55 -4.73 -6.96
CA ILE A 70 11.56 -6.19 -7.13
C ILE A 70 10.24 -6.74 -6.62
N SER A 71 9.45 -7.34 -7.52
CA SER A 71 8.15 -7.90 -7.18
C SER A 71 8.21 -9.42 -7.06
N LYS A 72 7.64 -9.97 -5.98
CA LYS A 72 7.37 -11.42 -5.89
C LYS A 72 6.05 -11.81 -6.56
N LEU A 73 5.28 -10.84 -7.07
CA LEU A 73 3.96 -11.03 -7.65
C LEU A 73 4.00 -11.03 -9.19
N PRO A 74 3.88 -12.19 -9.86
CA PRO A 74 3.99 -12.30 -11.32
C PRO A 74 2.64 -12.07 -12.03
N THR A 75 1.98 -10.93 -11.80
CA THR A 75 0.67 -10.63 -12.42
C THR A 75 0.75 -9.45 -13.39
N PRO A 76 -0.12 -9.39 -14.42
CA PRO A 76 -0.18 -8.21 -15.29
C PRO A 76 -0.44 -6.90 -14.54
N GLY A 77 -1.34 -6.89 -13.56
CA GLY A 77 -1.70 -5.69 -12.81
C GLY A 77 -0.56 -5.11 -11.97
N SER A 78 0.17 -5.97 -11.24
CA SER A 78 1.36 -5.53 -10.50
C SER A 78 2.50 -5.13 -11.44
N ARG A 79 2.73 -5.91 -12.51
CA ARG A 79 3.71 -5.56 -13.55
C ARG A 79 3.44 -4.18 -14.13
N ASP A 80 2.22 -3.91 -14.58
CA ASP A 80 1.88 -2.65 -15.23
C ASP A 80 2.03 -1.46 -14.28
N CYS A 81 1.60 -1.60 -13.03
CA CYS A 81 1.83 -0.57 -12.00
C CYS A 81 3.33 -0.27 -11.83
N PHE A 82 4.15 -1.28 -11.55
CA PHE A 82 5.58 -1.06 -11.31
C PHE A 82 6.32 -0.58 -12.56
N GLN A 83 5.93 -1.08 -13.73
CA GLN A 83 6.46 -0.59 -15.01
C GLN A 83 6.10 0.86 -15.27
N TYR A 84 4.90 1.29 -14.86
CA TYR A 84 4.44 2.67 -14.96
C TYR A 84 5.29 3.60 -14.08
N VAL A 85 5.39 3.27 -12.79
CA VAL A 85 6.17 4.07 -11.83
C VAL A 85 7.65 4.13 -12.21
N THR A 86 8.26 3.00 -12.58
CA THR A 86 9.68 2.95 -12.94
C THR A 86 9.97 3.46 -14.36
N GLY A 87 8.96 3.76 -15.17
CA GLY A 87 9.14 4.15 -16.57
C GLY A 87 9.68 3.03 -17.48
N THR A 88 9.57 1.77 -17.07
CA THR A 88 10.08 0.61 -17.81
C THR A 88 9.04 -0.03 -18.73
N GLY A 89 7.77 0.38 -18.63
CA GLY A 89 6.68 -0.13 -19.45
C GLY A 89 6.70 0.33 -20.90
N SER A 90 5.99 -0.41 -21.74
CA SER A 90 5.82 -0.07 -23.16
C SER A 90 4.86 1.11 -23.31
N GLY A 91 5.16 2.04 -24.21
CA GLY A 91 4.27 3.18 -24.52
C GLY A 91 4.28 4.31 -23.50
N ILE A 92 5.15 4.25 -22.49
CA ILE A 92 5.33 5.32 -21.51
C ILE A 92 6.48 6.21 -21.97
N GLU A 93 6.20 7.50 -22.18
CA GLU A 93 7.22 8.49 -22.53
C GLU A 93 7.93 8.97 -21.26
N THR A 94 9.23 8.72 -21.17
CA THR A 94 10.04 9.03 -19.98
C THR A 94 11.44 9.48 -20.38
N LYS A 95 12.04 10.41 -19.64
CA LYS A 95 13.44 10.85 -19.83
C LYS A 95 14.43 9.86 -19.22
N THR A 96 14.05 9.25 -18.11
CA THR A 96 14.86 8.33 -17.31
C THR A 96 14.06 7.08 -16.95
N LYS A 97 14.76 6.01 -16.59
CA LYS A 97 14.16 4.73 -16.22
C LYS A 97 14.77 4.19 -14.94
N GLY A 98 13.92 3.75 -14.04
CA GLY A 98 14.30 2.94 -12.90
C GLY A 98 14.61 1.51 -13.31
N GLU A 99 14.54 0.60 -12.35
CA GLU A 99 14.69 -0.83 -12.57
C GLU A 99 13.47 -1.58 -12.05
N TYR A 100 12.96 -2.52 -12.82
CA TYR A 100 11.87 -3.39 -12.40
C TYR A 100 12.21 -4.84 -12.71
N LYS A 101 12.03 -5.71 -11.71
CA LYS A 101 12.22 -7.16 -11.82
C LYS A 101 11.07 -7.91 -11.15
N ILE A 102 10.86 -9.13 -11.62
CA ILE A 102 9.99 -10.09 -10.94
C ILE A 102 10.87 -11.26 -10.50
N ILE A 103 11.01 -11.45 -9.19
CA ILE A 103 11.73 -12.58 -8.60
C ILE A 103 10.73 -13.30 -7.69
N LEU A 104 10.35 -14.51 -8.07
CA LEU A 104 9.37 -15.31 -7.32
C LEU A 104 9.87 -15.63 -5.90
N PRO A 105 8.98 -16.04 -4.97
CA PRO A 105 9.39 -16.42 -3.62
C PRO A 105 10.48 -17.51 -3.55
N ASP A 106 10.58 -18.37 -4.56
CA ASP A 106 11.62 -19.40 -4.67
C ASP A 106 12.95 -18.90 -5.27
N GLY A 107 13.07 -17.59 -5.54
CA GLY A 107 14.23 -16.96 -6.15
C GLY A 107 14.27 -16.98 -7.68
N THR A 108 13.28 -17.57 -8.35
CA THR A 108 13.23 -17.63 -9.81
C THR A 108 12.94 -16.25 -10.42
N GLU A 109 13.82 -15.76 -11.29
CA GLU A 109 13.57 -14.52 -12.05
C GLU A 109 12.64 -14.78 -13.26
N VAL A 110 11.57 -13.99 -13.36
CA VAL A 110 10.63 -14.04 -14.49
C VAL A 110 11.02 -12.99 -15.54
N THR A 111 11.82 -13.43 -16.52
CA THR A 111 12.28 -12.56 -17.62
C THR A 111 11.23 -12.38 -18.72
N ASN A 112 10.37 -13.37 -18.96
CA ASN A 112 9.26 -13.26 -19.91
C ASN A 112 8.02 -12.66 -19.22
N MET A 113 7.86 -11.34 -19.33
CA MET A 113 6.75 -10.61 -18.68
C MET A 113 5.49 -10.47 -19.56
N THR A 114 5.34 -11.28 -20.61
CA THR A 114 4.12 -11.27 -21.44
C THR A 114 2.89 -11.67 -20.63
N ASN A 115 1.71 -11.13 -20.98
CA ASN A 115 0.44 -11.47 -20.31
C ASN A 115 0.17 -12.98 -20.29
N LYS A 116 0.53 -13.70 -21.36
CA LYS A 116 0.40 -15.16 -21.43
C LYS A 116 1.26 -15.86 -20.39
N ASN A 117 2.53 -15.47 -20.26
CA ASN A 117 3.44 -16.08 -19.30
C ASN A 117 3.05 -15.74 -17.85
N LEU A 118 2.78 -14.47 -17.56
CA LEU A 118 2.39 -14.03 -16.21
C LEU A 118 1.12 -14.73 -15.74
N LYS A 119 0.10 -14.90 -16.61
CA LYS A 119 -1.10 -15.68 -16.25
C LYS A 119 -0.80 -17.13 -15.91
N LYS A 120 0.18 -17.76 -16.58
CA LYS A 120 0.61 -19.14 -16.30
C LYS A 120 1.32 -19.24 -14.95
N VAL A 121 2.32 -18.37 -14.71
CA VAL A 121 3.12 -18.39 -13.47
C VAL A 121 2.26 -18.02 -12.26
N SER A 122 1.35 -17.05 -12.41
CA SER A 122 0.47 -16.60 -11.32
C SER A 122 -0.64 -17.58 -10.93
N LYS A 123 -0.72 -18.77 -11.54
CA LYS A 123 -1.69 -19.80 -11.16
C LYS A 123 -1.46 -20.30 -9.74
N SER A 124 -0.22 -20.31 -9.28
CA SER A 124 0.20 -20.81 -7.97
C SER A 124 0.51 -19.69 -6.97
N ASN A 125 -0.02 -18.48 -7.18
CA ASN A 125 0.20 -17.38 -6.25
C ASN A 125 -0.39 -17.72 -4.87
N THR A 126 0.37 -17.41 -3.83
CA THR A 126 0.00 -17.49 -2.41
C THR A 126 0.16 -16.10 -1.77
N PRO A 127 -0.13 -15.92 -0.46
CA PRO A 127 0.19 -14.68 0.25
C PRO A 127 1.66 -14.25 0.09
N ASP A 128 2.61 -15.20 0.02
CA ASP A 128 4.04 -14.90 -0.11
C ASP A 128 4.43 -14.20 -1.42
N ASN A 129 3.56 -14.22 -2.42
CA ASN A 129 3.78 -13.45 -3.64
C ASN A 129 3.49 -11.95 -3.45
N PHE A 130 2.74 -11.54 -2.41
CA PHE A 130 2.40 -10.15 -2.12
C PHE A 130 3.46 -9.49 -1.23
N ARG A 131 4.71 -9.60 -1.70
CA ARG A 131 5.90 -9.02 -1.12
C ARG A 131 6.66 -8.27 -2.20
N PHE A 132 7.17 -7.10 -1.87
CA PHE A 132 7.80 -6.21 -2.84
C PHE A 132 8.99 -5.50 -2.19
N ASP A 133 10.14 -5.50 -2.84
CA ASP A 133 11.26 -4.66 -2.42
C ASP A 133 11.21 -3.36 -3.21
N VAL A 134 11.13 -2.23 -2.52
CA VAL A 134 11.43 -0.92 -3.06
C VAL A 134 12.84 -0.58 -2.63
N CYS A 135 13.68 -0.07 -3.54
CA CYS A 135 15.09 0.16 -3.25
C CYS A 135 15.59 1.47 -3.87
N ARG A 136 16.46 2.15 -3.12
CA ARG A 136 17.28 3.28 -3.59
C ARG A 136 18.57 2.75 -4.18
N LYS A 137 18.73 2.84 -5.51
CA LYS A 137 19.87 2.23 -6.21
C LYS A 137 21.21 2.86 -5.81
N SER A 138 21.25 4.16 -5.58
CA SER A 138 22.45 4.93 -5.25
C SER A 138 23.05 4.55 -3.89
N THR A 139 22.22 4.18 -2.92
CA THR A 139 22.67 3.78 -1.57
C THR A 139 22.66 2.26 -1.37
N GLY A 140 21.86 1.54 -2.15
CA GLY A 140 21.61 0.11 -1.97
C GLY A 140 20.61 -0.21 -0.86
N GLU A 141 20.01 0.81 -0.25
CA GLU A 141 18.96 0.65 0.75
C GLU A 141 17.67 0.10 0.12
N CYS A 142 17.01 -0.80 0.84
CA CYS A 142 15.77 -1.43 0.41
C CYS A 142 14.81 -1.57 1.59
N PHE A 143 13.53 -1.44 1.30
CA PHE A 143 12.43 -1.72 2.21
C PHE A 143 11.56 -2.83 1.60
N GLU A 144 11.37 -3.93 2.33
CA GLU A 144 10.46 -5.00 1.93
C GLU A 144 9.05 -4.68 2.44
N VAL A 145 8.14 -4.43 1.51
CA VAL A 145 6.71 -4.28 1.79
C VAL A 145 6.06 -5.66 1.78
N VAL A 146 5.41 -6.02 2.88
CA VAL A 146 4.72 -7.31 3.05
C VAL A 146 3.24 -7.06 3.35
N VAL A 147 2.33 -7.59 2.52
CA VAL A 147 0.89 -7.50 2.79
C VAL A 147 0.52 -8.44 3.94
N LYS A 148 -0.29 -7.95 4.89
CA LYS A 148 -0.79 -8.77 6.01
C LYS A 148 -1.67 -9.91 5.52
N GLU A 149 -1.57 -11.07 6.17
CA GLU A 149 -2.39 -12.24 5.80
C GLU A 149 -3.90 -11.93 5.86
N GLY A 150 -4.35 -11.18 6.89
CA GLY A 150 -5.76 -10.82 7.09
C GLY A 150 -6.37 -9.85 6.05
N VAL A 151 -5.56 -9.32 5.13
CA VAL A 151 -6.09 -8.53 4.01
C VAL A 151 -6.90 -9.43 3.06
N PHE A 152 -6.41 -10.65 2.82
CA PHE A 152 -7.10 -11.63 1.98
C PHE A 152 -8.06 -12.49 2.82
N PRO A 153 -9.25 -12.81 2.29
CA PRO A 153 -10.11 -13.82 2.90
C PRO A 153 -9.42 -15.19 2.99
N ASP A 154 -9.86 -16.01 3.95
CA ASP A 154 -9.45 -17.41 4.03
C ASP A 154 -9.76 -18.13 2.70
N ASP A 155 -8.88 -19.03 2.28
CA ASP A 155 -8.97 -19.80 1.03
C ASP A 155 -9.03 -18.95 -0.28
N TYR A 156 -8.87 -17.62 -0.22
CA TYR A 156 -8.97 -16.73 -1.38
C TYR A 156 -8.11 -17.18 -2.57
N PHE A 157 -6.90 -17.67 -2.30
CA PHE A 157 -5.97 -18.13 -3.34
C PHE A 157 -6.39 -19.45 -3.98
N GLU A 158 -6.92 -20.38 -3.20
CA GLU A 158 -7.46 -21.64 -3.72
C GLU A 158 -8.75 -21.41 -4.51
N LEU A 159 -9.63 -20.53 -4.02
CA LEU A 159 -10.83 -20.12 -4.73
C LEU A 159 -10.49 -19.40 -6.04
N ARG A 160 -9.55 -18.46 -6.01
CA ARG A 160 -9.01 -17.78 -7.21
C ARG A 160 -8.51 -18.80 -8.21
N LYS A 161 -7.70 -19.76 -7.77
CA LYS A 161 -7.12 -20.79 -8.62
C LYS A 161 -8.21 -21.62 -9.29
N LYS A 162 -9.23 -22.03 -8.53
CA LYS A 162 -10.39 -22.78 -9.02
C LYS A 162 -11.21 -21.96 -10.04
N VAL A 163 -11.54 -20.72 -9.74
CA VAL A 163 -12.40 -19.88 -10.59
C VAL A 163 -11.71 -19.38 -11.86
N LYS A 164 -10.43 -18.97 -11.76
CA LYS A 164 -9.70 -18.37 -12.89
C LYS A 164 -9.03 -19.41 -13.80
N TYR A 165 -8.69 -20.59 -13.28
CA TYR A 165 -7.88 -21.57 -14.01
C TYR A 165 -8.41 -23.01 -13.93
N GLY A 166 -9.44 -23.26 -13.12
CA GLY A 166 -10.14 -24.54 -13.07
C GLY A 166 -11.33 -24.57 -14.03
N GLU A 167 -11.76 -25.78 -14.37
CA GLU A 167 -12.88 -26.01 -15.30
C GLU A 167 -14.23 -26.11 -14.57
N ASN A 168 -14.22 -26.45 -13.27
CA ASN A 168 -15.41 -26.89 -12.53
C ASN A 168 -15.81 -25.98 -11.35
N ALA A 169 -15.54 -24.67 -11.44
CA ALA A 169 -16.04 -23.72 -10.43
C ALA A 169 -17.55 -23.51 -10.59
N THR A 170 -18.30 -23.65 -9.49
CA THR A 170 -19.77 -23.47 -9.49
C THR A 170 -20.15 -21.99 -9.67
N SER A 171 -21.43 -21.72 -9.92
CA SER A 171 -21.96 -20.34 -9.95
C SER A 171 -21.74 -19.62 -8.63
N GLU A 172 -21.93 -20.32 -7.51
CA GLU A 172 -21.78 -19.79 -6.16
C GLU A 172 -20.32 -19.45 -5.88
N GLU A 173 -19.38 -20.31 -6.27
CA GLU A 173 -17.94 -20.06 -6.11
C GLU A 173 -17.46 -18.88 -6.95
N ARG A 174 -17.99 -18.74 -8.18
CA ARG A 174 -17.70 -17.58 -9.04
C ARG A 174 -18.24 -16.28 -8.46
N ALA A 175 -19.44 -16.33 -7.87
CA ALA A 175 -20.05 -15.18 -7.22
C ALA A 175 -19.30 -14.80 -5.93
N LEU A 176 -18.95 -15.79 -5.10
CA LEU A 176 -18.15 -15.61 -3.89
C LEU A 176 -16.79 -14.98 -4.23
N PHE A 177 -16.06 -15.57 -5.17
CA PHE A 177 -14.76 -15.04 -5.58
C PHE A 177 -14.85 -13.63 -6.13
N LYS A 178 -15.92 -13.30 -6.84
CA LYS A 178 -16.13 -11.94 -7.33
C LYS A 178 -16.32 -10.96 -6.17
N SER A 179 -17.15 -11.30 -5.18
CA SER A 179 -17.33 -10.48 -3.98
C SER A 179 -16.03 -10.31 -3.21
N GLU A 180 -15.32 -11.40 -2.93
CA GLU A 180 -14.04 -11.35 -2.23
C GLU A 180 -12.96 -10.56 -2.99
N TRP A 181 -12.94 -10.70 -4.32
CA TRP A 181 -12.03 -9.92 -5.17
C TRP A 181 -12.36 -8.42 -5.13
N GLU A 182 -13.64 -8.07 -5.13
CA GLU A 182 -14.10 -6.68 -4.99
C GLU A 182 -13.72 -6.11 -3.63
N ASP A 183 -14.02 -6.83 -2.55
CA ASP A 183 -13.75 -6.37 -1.20
C ASP A 183 -12.24 -6.25 -0.94
N THR A 184 -11.45 -7.22 -1.42
CA THR A 184 -9.97 -7.15 -1.34
C THR A 184 -9.43 -5.98 -2.16
N ARG A 185 -9.96 -5.70 -3.35
CA ARG A 185 -9.57 -4.53 -4.15
C ARG A 185 -9.87 -3.26 -3.38
N ASP A 186 -11.07 -3.16 -2.83
CA ASP A 186 -11.54 -1.96 -2.14
C ASP A 186 -10.73 -1.70 -0.87
N LYS A 187 -10.32 -2.74 -0.13
CA LYS A 187 -9.38 -2.61 1.00
C LYS A 187 -8.10 -1.88 0.62
N PHE A 188 -7.47 -2.22 -0.51
CA PHE A 188 -6.27 -1.52 -0.97
C PHE A 188 -6.52 -0.06 -1.36
N LEU A 189 -7.76 0.32 -1.65
CA LEU A 189 -8.13 1.68 -1.99
C LEU A 189 -8.50 2.52 -0.77
N THR A 190 -9.08 1.91 0.26
CA THR A 190 -9.72 2.66 1.35
C THR A 190 -9.08 2.45 2.71
N LEU A 191 -8.40 1.34 2.96
CA LEU A 191 -7.78 1.09 4.26
C LEU A 191 -6.43 1.80 4.38
N PRO A 192 -6.05 2.21 5.60
CA PRO A 192 -4.74 2.80 5.86
C PRO A 192 -3.62 1.75 5.80
N ASP A 193 -2.37 2.21 5.68
CA ASP A 193 -1.22 1.31 5.50
C ASP A 193 -1.01 0.34 6.68
N TRP A 194 -1.28 0.76 7.92
CA TRP A 194 -1.19 -0.09 9.12
C TRP A 194 -2.21 -1.23 9.14
N GLU A 195 -3.27 -1.18 8.34
CA GLU A 195 -4.19 -2.32 8.17
C GLU A 195 -3.78 -3.24 7.01
N LEU A 196 -2.98 -2.74 6.07
CA LEU A 196 -2.62 -3.45 4.84
C LEU A 196 -1.26 -4.15 4.93
N PHE A 197 -0.28 -3.56 5.61
CA PHE A 197 1.11 -3.97 5.55
C PHE A 197 1.70 -4.31 6.92
N GLU A 198 2.50 -5.37 6.97
CA GLU A 198 3.23 -5.77 8.17
C GLU A 198 4.25 -4.70 8.59
N GLY A 199 4.45 -4.52 9.90
CA GLY A 199 5.46 -3.62 10.44
C GLY A 199 5.13 -2.12 10.33
N VAL A 200 3.93 -1.76 9.89
CA VAL A 200 3.43 -0.38 9.90
C VAL A 200 2.54 -0.18 11.13
N ASP A 201 2.94 0.76 12.00
CA ASP A 201 2.20 1.09 13.21
C ASP A 201 1.05 2.07 12.93
N GLU A 202 -0.05 1.90 13.66
CA GLU A 202 -1.12 2.88 13.68
C GLU A 202 -0.60 4.17 14.33
N PRO A 203 -0.79 5.36 13.71
CA PRO A 203 -0.34 6.60 14.31
C PRO A 203 -1.04 6.83 15.64
N GLU A 204 -0.30 7.18 16.68
CA GLU A 204 -0.90 7.58 17.95
C GLU A 204 -1.82 8.78 17.71
N GLU A 205 -3.09 8.69 18.14
CA GLU A 205 -3.98 9.85 18.05
C GLU A 205 -3.31 11.03 18.75
N PRO A 206 -3.29 12.22 18.12
CA PRO A 206 -2.75 13.40 18.78
C PRO A 206 -3.55 13.61 20.05
N PHE A 207 -2.91 13.38 21.21
CA PHE A 207 -3.50 13.71 22.50
C PHE A 207 -4.09 15.10 22.40
N PRO A 208 -5.37 15.32 22.74
CA PRO A 208 -5.96 16.64 22.68
C PRO A 208 -5.21 17.55 23.66
N VAL A 209 -4.26 18.32 23.15
CA VAL A 209 -3.54 19.37 23.88
C VAL A 209 -4.53 20.46 24.38
N GLY A 210 -5.81 20.38 23.99
CA GLY A 210 -6.91 21.21 24.49
C GLY A 210 -7.57 20.79 25.82
N GLY A 211 -7.20 19.66 26.44
CA GLY A 211 -7.83 19.17 27.68
C GLY A 211 -7.16 19.58 28.99
N ALA A 212 -5.92 20.09 28.95
CA ALA A 212 -5.09 20.29 30.14
C ALA A 212 -5.09 21.73 30.71
N ILE A 213 -6.13 22.54 30.43
CA ILE A 213 -6.28 23.89 31.03
C ILE A 213 -7.29 23.94 32.19
N PHE A 214 -8.01 22.85 32.52
CA PHE A 214 -9.13 22.92 33.49
C PHE A 214 -8.89 22.41 34.92
N PHE A 215 -7.65 22.30 35.40
CA PHE A 215 -7.39 21.99 36.83
C PHE A 215 -6.34 22.85 37.55
N SER A 216 -6.05 24.06 37.05
CA SER A 216 -5.16 25.01 37.75
C SER A 216 -5.87 26.10 38.56
N ILE A 217 -7.21 26.06 38.70
CA ILE A 217 -7.95 27.07 39.49
C ILE A 217 -8.54 26.54 40.82
N LEU A 218 -8.54 25.23 41.10
CA LEU A 218 -9.18 24.70 42.32
C LEU A 218 -8.24 24.30 43.48
N VAL A 219 -6.97 24.74 43.49
CA VAL A 219 -6.05 24.46 44.62
C VAL A 219 -5.45 25.73 45.27
N ILE A 220 -5.57 26.92 44.66
CA ILE A 220 -5.12 28.17 45.30
C ILE A 220 -6.18 28.75 46.26
N GLY A 221 -7.46 28.35 46.14
CA GLY A 221 -8.55 28.82 46.99
C GLY A 221 -8.66 28.17 48.38
N LEU A 222 -8.11 26.96 48.59
CA LEU A 222 -8.21 26.26 49.89
C LEU A 222 -7.01 26.52 50.82
N GLY A 223 -5.84 26.89 50.28
CA GLY A 223 -4.66 27.24 51.08
C GLY A 223 -4.76 28.60 51.78
N LEU A 224 -5.53 29.55 51.24
CA LEU A 224 -5.73 30.88 51.82
C LEU A 224 -6.79 30.91 52.94
N LEU A 225 -7.70 29.95 53.00
CA LEU A 225 -8.69 29.84 54.08
C LEU A 225 -8.13 29.14 55.35
N LEU A 226 -7.07 28.34 55.21
CA LEU A 226 -6.37 27.74 56.36
C LEU A 226 -5.31 28.66 56.98
N GLY A 227 -4.75 29.61 56.22
CA GLY A 227 -3.78 30.60 56.73
C GLY A 227 -4.37 31.76 57.55
N LEU A 228 -5.66 32.03 57.43
CA LEU A 228 -6.35 33.12 58.15
C LEU A 228 -7.01 32.69 59.47
N SER A 229 -7.16 31.38 59.73
CA SER A 229 -7.76 30.86 60.97
C SER A 229 -6.75 30.70 62.13
N LEU A 230 -5.44 30.62 61.84
CA LEU A 230 -4.40 30.39 62.85
C LEU A 230 -3.73 31.66 63.39
N ARG A 231 -4.14 32.87 62.96
CA ARG A 231 -3.60 34.15 63.46
C ARG A 231 -4.50 34.88 64.46
N GLY A 232 -5.59 34.25 64.88
CA GLY A 232 -6.60 34.84 65.75
C GLY A 232 -6.91 34.04 67.01
N LYS A 233 -5.90 33.50 67.72
CA LYS A 233 -6.05 33.03 69.12
C LYS A 233 -4.70 32.62 69.72
N ALA A 234 -4.04 33.58 70.37
CA ALA A 234 -3.26 33.41 71.61
C ALA A 234 -2.59 34.74 71.95
N ARG A 235 -3.33 35.58 72.68
CA ARG A 235 -2.80 36.48 73.71
C ARG A 235 -3.15 35.85 75.05
#